data_AF-A0A547PMN3-F1
#
_entry.id   AF-A0A547PMN3-F1
#
_cell.length_a   1.000
_cell.length_b   1.000
_cell.length_c   1.000
_cell.angle_alpha   90.00
_cell.angle_beta   90.00
_cell.angle_gamma   90.00
#
_symmetry.space_group_name_H-M   'P 1'
#
loop_
_entity.id
_entity.type
_entity.pdbx_description
1 polymer ?
#
loop_
_entity_poly.entity_id
_entity_poly.type
_entity_poly.pdbx_seq_one_letter_code
_entity_poly.pdbx_strand_id
1 'polypeptide(L)'
;MPFKHNASRRDKFAKAKYRVTNWAGYNESLRQRDDVTIWLSEDAMARWSPPPAGMLGAQRRYSDMAIEICLTLRVVFGLALRQTQGFVRSL
;
A
#
# COMPACT_ATOMS: atom_id res chain seq x y z
N MET A 1 22.29 -26.34 11.03
CA MET A 1 21.04 -26.61 10.28
C MET A 1 20.66 -28.08 10.45
N PRO A 2 19.45 -28.42 10.91
CA PRO A 2 19.14 -29.75 11.48
C PRO A 2 19.03 -30.91 10.47
N PHE A 3 19.14 -30.66 9.17
CA PHE A 3 18.72 -31.64 8.14
C PHE A 3 19.83 -32.06 7.16
N LYS A 4 21.12 -31.86 7.49
CA LYS A 4 22.21 -32.19 6.56
C LYS A 4 22.55 -33.69 6.49
N HIS A 5 22.26 -34.47 7.52
CA HIS A 5 22.73 -35.87 7.60
C HIS A 5 22.05 -36.86 6.63
N ASN A 6 20.89 -36.52 6.05
CA ASN A 6 20.14 -37.41 5.15
C ASN A 6 20.01 -36.87 3.71
N ALA A 7 20.87 -35.92 3.32
CA ALA A 7 20.79 -35.29 2.00
C ALA A 7 20.91 -36.30 0.84
N SER A 8 21.76 -37.32 0.96
CA SER A 8 22.00 -38.36 -0.04
C SER A 8 20.91 -39.44 -0.15
N ARG A 9 19.89 -39.40 0.70
CA ARG A 9 18.77 -40.37 0.71
C ARG A 9 17.41 -39.69 0.56
N ARG A 10 17.38 -38.39 0.28
CA ARG A 10 16.17 -37.57 0.25
C ARG A 10 15.26 -37.87 -0.95
N ASP A 11 15.85 -38.34 -2.03
CA ASP A 11 15.23 -38.84 -3.26
C ASP A 11 14.44 -40.14 -3.04
N LYS A 12 14.75 -40.91 -1.99
CA LYS A 12 14.06 -42.18 -1.67
C LYS A 12 12.67 -42.00 -1.07
N PHE A 13 12.30 -40.79 -0.66
CA PHE A 13 10.99 -40.51 -0.08
C PHE A 13 10.19 -39.62 -1.03
N ALA A 14 8.94 -40.00 -1.29
CA ALA A 14 8.03 -39.15 -2.04
C ALA A 14 7.86 -37.80 -1.32
N LYS A 15 8.06 -36.70 -2.05
CA LYS A 15 7.85 -35.36 -1.49
C LYS A 15 6.37 -35.18 -1.15
N ALA A 16 6.08 -34.80 0.08
CA ALA A 16 4.75 -34.35 0.46
C ALA A 16 4.35 -33.16 -0.43
N LYS A 17 3.19 -33.26 -1.09
CA LYS A 17 2.59 -32.16 -1.84
C LYS A 17 1.63 -31.43 -0.91
N TYR A 18 1.98 -30.20 -0.54
CA TYR A 18 1.12 -29.34 0.25
C TYR A 18 0.29 -28.45 -0.70
N ARG A 19 -1.01 -28.29 -0.39
CA ARG A 19 -1.88 -27.34 -1.07
C ARG A 19 -2.26 -26.24 -0.08
N VAL A 20 -1.93 -25.00 -0.41
CA VAL A 20 -2.34 -23.84 0.40
C VAL A 20 -3.83 -23.58 0.15
N THR A 21 -4.67 -23.79 1.17
CA THR A 21 -6.13 -23.61 1.08
C THR A 21 -6.63 -22.33 1.76
N ASN A 22 -5.80 -21.71 2.61
CA ASN A 22 -6.15 -20.55 3.42
C ASN A 22 -5.61 -19.23 2.85
N TRP A 23 -5.17 -19.19 1.58
CA TRP A 23 -4.50 -18.03 0.99
C TRP A 23 -5.32 -16.74 1.12
N ALA A 24 -6.63 -16.81 0.85
CA ALA A 24 -7.53 -15.66 0.96
C ALA A 24 -7.59 -15.11 2.41
N GLY A 25 -7.78 -15.98 3.40
CA GLY A 25 -7.84 -15.57 4.81
C GLY A 25 -6.51 -15.04 5.32
N TYR A 26 -5.39 -15.62 4.88
CA TYR A 26 -4.07 -15.10 5.19
C TYR A 26 -3.86 -13.70 4.61
N ASN A 27 -4.23 -13.48 3.35
CA ASN A 27 -4.06 -12.19 2.69
C ASN A 27 -4.94 -11.10 3.31
N GLU A 28 -6.20 -11.41 3.63
CA GLU A 28 -7.07 -10.46 4.36
C GLU A 28 -6.52 -10.12 5.75
N SER A 29 -5.94 -11.11 6.46
CA SER A 29 -5.29 -10.84 7.74
C SER A 29 -4.05 -9.93 7.61
N LEU A 30 -3.35 -9.96 6.48
CA LEU A 30 -2.25 -9.02 6.19
C LEU A 30 -2.80 -7.62 5.92
N ARG A 31 -3.85 -7.51 5.10
CA ARG A 31 -4.51 -6.23 4.81
C ARG A 31 -5.02 -5.55 6.07
N GLN A 32 -5.64 -6.29 6.99
CA GLN A 32 -6.12 -5.76 8.27
C GLN A 32 -5.00 -5.28 9.20
N ARG A 33 -3.80 -5.87 9.11
CA ARG A 33 -2.65 -5.44 9.93
C ARG A 33 -2.04 -4.15 9.41
N ASP A 34 -2.05 -3.98 8.09
CA ASP A 34 -1.52 -2.82 7.40
C ASP A 34 -2.63 -1.81 7.03
N ASP A 35 -3.83 -1.96 7.62
CA ASP A 35 -4.94 -1.02 7.42
C ASP A 35 -4.71 0.25 8.26
N VAL A 36 -4.73 1.40 7.60
CA VAL A 36 -4.38 2.69 8.20
C VAL A 36 -5.49 3.69 7.94
N THR A 37 -6.15 4.11 9.02
CA THR A 37 -7.14 5.20 8.98
C THR A 37 -6.46 6.54 9.27
N ILE A 38 -6.64 7.50 8.36
CA ILE A 38 -6.07 8.85 8.50
C ILE A 38 -7.19 9.85 8.72
N TRP A 39 -7.07 10.63 9.79
CA TRP A 39 -7.98 11.74 10.08
C TRP A 39 -7.44 13.02 9.45
N LEU A 40 -8.21 13.59 8.53
CA LEU A 40 -7.92 14.89 7.93
C LEU A 40 -8.78 15.96 8.61
N SER A 41 -8.18 17.10 8.94
CA SER A 41 -8.92 18.25 9.44
C SER A 41 -9.92 18.75 8.40
N GLU A 42 -11.04 19.34 8.85
CA GLU A 42 -12.04 19.93 7.96
C GLU A 42 -11.45 21.00 7.01
N ASP A 43 -10.51 21.81 7.50
CA ASP A 43 -9.83 22.83 6.67
C ASP A 43 -8.99 22.21 5.55
N ALA A 44 -8.28 21.11 5.86
CA ALA A 44 -7.55 20.32 4.87
C ALA A 44 -8.47 19.74 3.79
N MET A 45 -9.65 19.24 4.18
CA MET A 45 -10.64 18.75 3.24
C MET A 45 -11.21 19.88 2.37
N ALA A 46 -11.52 21.03 2.97
CA ALA A 46 -12.06 22.18 2.25
C ALA A 46 -11.08 22.72 1.20
N ARG A 47 -9.77 22.70 1.49
CA ARG A 47 -8.72 23.18 0.59
C ARG A 47 -8.11 22.11 -0.31
N TRP A 48 -8.58 20.86 -0.20
CA TRP A 48 -8.04 19.73 -0.96
C TRP A 48 -8.13 19.93 -2.47
N SER A 49 -9.27 20.42 -2.95
CA SER A 49 -9.49 20.67 -4.37
C SER A 49 -9.03 22.07 -4.76
N PRO A 50 -8.30 22.23 -5.88
CA PRO A 50 -7.97 23.56 -6.38
C PRO A 50 -9.24 24.29 -6.87
N PRO A 51 -9.23 25.63 -6.92
CA PRO A 51 -10.29 26.39 -7.55
C PRO A 51 -10.54 25.97 -8.99
N PRO A 52 -11.81 26.04 -9.49
CA PRO A 52 -12.13 25.69 -10.85
C PRO A 52 -11.37 26.58 -11.84
N ALA A 53 -10.75 25.98 -12.85
CA ALA A 53 -9.95 26.69 -13.85
C ALA A 53 -10.78 27.55 -14.82
N GLY A 54 -12.11 27.36 -14.87
CA GLY A 54 -13.03 28.16 -15.67
C GLY A 54 -12.99 27.91 -17.20
N MET A 55 -12.04 27.11 -17.70
CA MET A 55 -11.90 26.81 -19.13
C MET A 55 -12.10 25.32 -19.42
N LEU A 56 -12.85 25.01 -20.48
CA LEU A 56 -12.98 23.65 -21.01
C LEU A 56 -11.61 23.14 -21.49
N GLY A 57 -11.23 21.94 -21.07
CA GLY A 57 -9.94 21.34 -21.42
C GLY A 57 -8.74 21.90 -20.63
N ALA A 58 -8.96 22.70 -19.59
CA ALA A 58 -7.86 23.19 -18.75
C ALA A 58 -7.08 22.03 -18.10
N GLN A 59 -5.77 22.23 -17.95
CA GLN A 59 -4.89 21.28 -17.27
C GLN A 59 -5.36 21.05 -15.83
N ARG A 60 -5.38 19.79 -15.39
CA ARG A 60 -5.63 19.45 -13.99
C ARG A 60 -4.53 20.04 -13.11
N ARG A 61 -4.92 20.88 -12.16
CA ARG A 61 -4.05 21.43 -11.12
C ARG A 61 -4.26 20.64 -9.83
N TYR A 62 -3.28 20.73 -8.94
CA TYR A 62 -3.38 20.28 -7.56
C TYR A 62 -3.34 21.51 -6.66
N SER A 63 -4.04 21.46 -5.53
CA SER A 63 -3.94 22.50 -4.51
C SER A 63 -2.62 22.36 -3.74
N ASP A 64 -2.15 23.46 -3.16
CA ASP A 64 -0.97 23.44 -2.29
C ASP A 64 -1.18 22.51 -1.09
N MET A 65 -2.40 22.53 -0.51
CA MET A 65 -2.80 21.65 0.59
C MET A 65 -2.72 20.16 0.20
N ALA A 66 -3.18 19.78 -0.99
CA ALA A 66 -3.08 18.39 -1.45
C ALA A 66 -1.61 17.96 -1.64
N ILE A 67 -0.77 18.86 -2.17
CA ILE A 67 0.66 18.61 -2.34
C ILE A 67 1.33 18.43 -0.97
N GLU A 68 1.06 19.32 -0.02
CA GLU A 68 1.60 19.27 1.33
C GLU A 68 1.22 17.97 2.04
N ILE A 69 -0.06 17.58 2.03
CA ILE A 69 -0.52 16.32 2.64
C ILE A 69 0.17 15.12 2.01
N CYS A 70 0.28 15.06 0.67
CA CYS A 70 0.97 13.97 0.00
C CYS A 70 2.45 13.88 0.41
N LEU A 71 3.14 15.02 0.53
CA LEU A 71 4.53 15.07 0.95
C LEU A 71 4.70 14.69 2.42
N THR A 72 3.80 15.13 3.29
CA THR A 72 3.79 14.74 4.71
C THR A 72 3.60 13.23 4.86
N LEU A 73 2.61 12.64 4.19
CA LEU A 73 2.39 11.19 4.19
C LEU A 73 3.62 10.45 3.67
N ARG A 74 4.26 10.97 2.61
CA ARG A 74 5.50 10.40 2.10
C ARG A 74 6.60 10.34 3.16
N VAL A 75 6.82 11.44 3.88
CA VAL A 75 7.88 11.54 4.89
C VAL A 75 7.55 10.68 6.12
N VAL A 76 6.32 10.77 6.64
CA VAL A 76 5.89 10.05 7.84
C VAL A 76 5.97 8.54 7.65
N PHE A 77 5.55 8.03 6.50
CA PHE A 77 5.56 6.59 6.19
C PHE A 77 6.81 6.12 5.43
N GLY A 78 7.77 7.02 5.15
CA GLY A 78 9.01 6.67 4.44
C GLY A 78 8.80 6.14 3.02
N LEU A 79 7.75 6.59 2.32
CA LEU A 79 7.34 6.04 1.02
C LEU A 79 8.15 6.61 -0.15
N ALA A 80 8.34 5.80 -1.20
CA ALA A 80 8.76 6.32 -2.50
C ALA A 80 7.61 7.11 -3.16
N LEU A 81 7.90 8.07 -4.04
CA LEU A 81 6.88 8.92 -4.68
C LEU A 81 5.77 8.11 -5.37
N ARG A 82 6.13 7.00 -6.05
CA ARG A 82 5.15 6.13 -6.70
C ARG A 82 4.27 5.38 -5.70
N GLN A 83 4.82 5.01 -4.54
CA GLN A 83 4.05 4.36 -3.47
C GLN A 83 3.13 5.37 -2.78
N THR A 84 3.59 6.59 -2.51
CA THR A 84 2.75 7.68 -1.98
C THR A 84 1.53 7.91 -2.87
N GLN A 85 1.72 7.94 -4.19
CA GLN A 85 0.60 8.09 -5.13
C GLN A 85 -0.41 6.94 -5.02
N GLY A 86 0.07 5.70 -4.88
CA GLY A 86 -0.80 4.54 -4.70
C GLY A 86 -1.56 4.59 -3.37
N PHE A 87 -0.84 4.93 -2.29
CA PHE A 87 -1.38 5.07 -0.95
C PHE A 87 -2.47 6.15 -0.88
N VAL A 88 -2.23 7.35 -1.41
CA VAL A 88 -3.23 8.43 -1.42
C VAL A 88 -4.44 8.09 -2.29
N ARG A 89 -4.30 7.25 -3.32
CA ARG A 89 -5.43 6.76 -4.13
C ARG A 89 -6.28 5.70 -3.43
N SER A 90 -5.75 5.05 -2.39
CA SER A 90 -6.45 4.03 -1.61
C SER A 90 -7.08 4.56 -0.32
N LEU A 91 -6.76 5.80 0.07
CA LEU A 91 -7.46 6.54 1.11
C LEU A 91 -8.84 6.98 0.60
#